data_AF-A0A3B9PRV0-F1
#
_entry.id   AF-A0A3B9PRV0-F1
#
_cell.length_a   1.000
_cell.length_b   1.000
_cell.length_c   1.000
_cell.angle_alpha   90.00
_cell.angle_beta   90.00
_cell.angle_gamma   90.00
#
_symmetry.space_group_name_H-M   'P 1'
#
loop_
_entity.id
_entity.type
_entity.pdbx_description
1 polymer ?
#
loop_
_entity_poly.entity_id
_entity_poly.type
_entity_poly.pdbx_seq_one_letter_code
_entity_poly.pdbx_strand_id
1 'polypeptide(L)'
;MKASLFSKENKKFQSFLFVASSICLLASWVSLLSRTSLWWNKASYYTHGWAVPLLSLVLILNRFGERTGNHHVSLNSWTPIVLGTFLFLPARMLAEPDPFWRIPLWVEMAAICWITGLFIRHTKLRISSQSWSVISLYLLTALPWPAGMETTVVYELTQIVSSLTAESLLLLGFPAVLSQGAILVDEEMVKINQACSGIRSLQNLISLAIF
;
A
#
# COMPACT_ATOMS: atom_id res chain seq x y z
N MET A 1 6.10 50.87 -12.17
CA MET A 1 6.83 50.37 -10.98
C MET A 1 5.98 49.48 -10.05
N LYS A 2 4.73 49.84 -9.70
CA LYS A 2 3.83 49.03 -8.83
C LYS A 2 3.52 47.60 -9.32
N ALA A 3 3.38 47.37 -10.62
CA ALA A 3 3.08 46.03 -11.17
C ALA A 3 4.22 45.00 -10.94
N SER A 4 5.48 45.46 -10.90
CA SER A 4 6.64 44.59 -10.66
C SER A 4 6.78 44.14 -9.20
N LEU A 5 6.30 44.96 -8.25
CA LEU A 5 6.29 44.65 -6.82
C LEU A 5 5.20 43.64 -6.49
N PHE A 6 3.98 43.81 -7.05
CA PHE A 6 2.88 42.84 -6.92
C PHE A 6 3.24 41.45 -7.46
N SER A 7 3.94 41.38 -8.60
CA SER A 7 4.43 40.10 -9.15
C SER A 7 5.47 39.42 -8.25
N LYS A 8 6.37 40.19 -7.62
CA LYS A 8 7.38 39.64 -6.69
C LYS A 8 6.76 39.14 -5.39
N GLU A 9 5.80 39.86 -4.81
CA GLU A 9 5.08 39.40 -3.62
C GLU A 9 4.26 38.13 -3.91
N ASN A 10 3.58 38.06 -5.05
CA ASN A 10 2.81 36.89 -5.43
C ASN A 10 3.71 35.66 -5.63
N LYS A 11 4.91 35.82 -6.23
CA LYS A 11 5.89 34.72 -6.35
C LYS A 11 6.44 34.26 -4.99
N LYS A 12 6.73 35.18 -4.06
CA LYS A 12 7.15 34.83 -2.70
C LYS A 12 6.05 34.08 -1.96
N PHE A 13 4.82 34.56 -2.06
CA PHE A 13 3.65 33.92 -1.43
C PHE A 13 3.40 32.52 -2.00
N GLN A 14 3.48 32.34 -3.33
CA GLN A 14 3.38 31.03 -3.97
C GLN A 14 4.51 30.07 -3.55
N SER A 15 5.75 30.56 -3.45
CA SER A 15 6.88 29.75 -2.97
C SER A 15 6.68 29.35 -1.50
N PHE A 16 6.16 30.25 -0.66
CA PHE A 16 5.86 29.95 0.73
C PHE A 16 4.77 28.88 0.85
N LEU A 17 3.66 29.04 0.12
CA LEU A 17 2.58 28.05 0.07
C LEU A 17 3.10 26.69 -0.41
N PHE A 18 3.94 26.67 -1.44
CA PHE A 18 4.53 25.44 -1.95
C PHE A 18 5.37 24.70 -0.90
N VAL A 19 6.23 25.42 -0.18
CA VAL A 19 7.05 24.87 0.91
C VAL A 19 6.17 24.37 2.05
N ALA A 20 5.17 25.16 2.46
CA ALA A 20 4.22 24.77 3.50
C ALA A 20 3.44 23.50 3.13
N SER A 21 2.92 23.40 1.91
CA SER A 21 2.23 22.20 1.41
C SER A 21 3.15 20.99 1.38
N SER A 22 4.42 21.16 0.96
CA SER A 22 5.41 20.09 0.94
C SER A 22 5.69 19.55 2.35
N ILE A 23 5.87 20.46 3.32
CA ILE A 23 6.10 20.09 4.72
C ILE A 23 4.89 19.36 5.30
N CYS A 24 3.66 19.85 5.06
CA CYS A 24 2.45 19.18 5.52
C CYS A 24 2.29 17.78 4.91
N LEU A 25 2.56 17.62 3.60
CA LEU A 25 2.51 16.32 2.93
C LEU A 25 3.52 15.34 3.52
N LEU A 26 4.77 15.79 3.74
CA LEU A 26 5.81 14.99 4.36
C LEU A 26 5.43 14.60 5.79
N ALA A 27 4.90 15.53 6.58
CA ALA A 27 4.44 15.25 7.94
C ALA A 27 3.31 14.20 7.96
N SER A 28 2.35 14.28 7.02
CA SER A 28 1.28 13.28 6.89
C SER A 28 1.84 11.90 6.53
N TRP A 29 2.78 11.81 5.60
CA TRP A 29 3.47 10.55 5.27
C TRP A 29 4.22 9.98 6.46
N VAL A 30 5.02 10.78 7.17
CA VAL A 30 5.75 10.33 8.37
C VAL A 30 4.79 9.85 9.45
N SER A 31 3.68 10.57 9.65
CA SER A 31 2.65 10.17 10.60
C SER A 31 2.01 8.84 10.23
N LEU A 32 1.67 8.60 8.96
CA LEU A 32 1.09 7.34 8.51
C LEU A 32 2.09 6.19 8.65
N LEU A 33 3.34 6.39 8.25
CA LEU A 33 4.42 5.40 8.38
C LEU A 33 4.68 5.04 9.84
N SER A 34 4.62 6.02 10.74
CA SER A 34 4.76 5.80 12.18
C SER A 34 3.66 4.89 12.73
N ARG A 35 2.40 5.09 12.29
CA ARG A 35 1.27 4.26 12.72
C ARG A 35 1.32 2.86 12.12
N THR A 36 1.63 2.75 10.84
CA THR A 36 1.78 1.46 10.15
C THR A 36 2.98 0.66 10.67
N SER A 37 4.01 1.31 11.19
CA SER A 37 5.12 0.64 11.88
C SER A 37 4.68 -0.21 13.08
N LEU A 38 3.55 0.12 13.72
CA LEU A 38 2.98 -0.72 14.79
C LEU A 38 2.63 -2.11 14.27
N TRP A 39 2.09 -2.20 13.05
CA TRP A 39 1.79 -3.47 12.39
C TRP A 39 3.06 -4.20 11.99
N TRP A 40 4.06 -3.49 11.48
CA TRP A 40 5.31 -4.12 11.04
C TRP A 40 6.13 -4.68 12.20
N ASN A 41 6.02 -4.09 13.39
CA ASN A 41 6.72 -4.57 14.58
C ASN A 41 5.93 -5.62 15.37
N LYS A 42 4.61 -5.46 15.51
CA LYS A 42 3.80 -6.31 16.40
C LYS A 42 3.10 -7.47 15.70
N ALA A 43 2.87 -7.38 14.38
CA ALA A 43 2.14 -8.43 13.65
C ALA A 43 3.11 -9.36 12.89
N SER A 44 2.97 -10.67 13.12
CA SER A 44 3.84 -11.70 12.53
C SER A 44 3.89 -11.70 11.00
N TYR A 45 2.80 -11.26 10.33
CA TYR A 45 2.67 -11.33 8.86
C TYR A 45 3.17 -10.08 8.11
N TYR A 46 3.23 -8.92 8.77
CA TYR A 46 3.48 -7.62 8.10
C TYR A 46 4.86 -7.04 8.36
N THR A 47 5.80 -7.83 8.89
CA THR A 47 7.19 -7.42 9.15
C THR A 47 7.90 -6.93 7.88
N HIS A 48 7.54 -7.47 6.72
CA HIS A 48 8.04 -7.02 5.40
C HIS A 48 7.70 -5.57 5.07
N GLY A 49 6.69 -4.98 5.73
CA GLY A 49 6.24 -3.62 5.47
C GLY A 49 7.33 -2.55 5.65
N TRP A 50 8.36 -2.82 6.46
CA TRP A 50 9.54 -1.95 6.57
C TRP A 50 10.32 -1.78 5.24
N ALA A 51 10.32 -2.80 4.39
CA ALA A 51 10.99 -2.73 3.10
C ALA A 51 10.20 -1.90 2.07
N VAL A 52 8.87 -1.87 2.16
CA VAL A 52 8.00 -1.28 1.13
C VAL A 52 8.25 0.22 0.92
N PRO A 53 8.35 1.08 1.96
CA PRO A 53 8.69 2.49 1.76
C PRO A 53 10.04 2.69 1.09
N LEU A 54 11.06 1.90 1.46
CA LEU A 54 12.40 1.97 0.86
C LEU A 54 12.37 1.56 -0.61
N LEU A 55 11.70 0.46 -0.92
CA LEU A 55 11.53 -0.04 -2.28
C LEU A 55 10.68 0.91 -3.13
N SER A 56 9.68 1.58 -2.54
CA SER A 56 8.91 2.61 -3.24
C SER A 56 9.77 3.82 -3.65
N LEU A 57 10.77 4.20 -2.83
CA LEU A 57 11.74 5.23 -3.20
C LEU A 57 12.61 4.76 -4.38
N VAL A 58 13.04 3.49 -4.39
CA VAL A 58 13.76 2.92 -5.53
C VAL A 58 12.89 2.94 -6.79
N LEU A 59 11.61 2.60 -6.72
CA LEU A 59 10.67 2.71 -7.85
C LEU A 59 10.52 4.15 -8.35
N ILE A 60 10.43 5.12 -7.43
CA ILE A 60 10.38 6.54 -7.79
C ILE A 60 11.65 6.94 -8.56
N LEU A 61 12.82 6.50 -8.11
CA LEU A 61 14.10 6.79 -8.76
C LEU A 61 14.20 6.12 -10.14
N ASN A 62 13.81 4.85 -10.24
CA ASN A 62 13.84 4.08 -11.49
C ASN A 62 12.88 4.64 -12.55
N ARG A 63 11.74 5.17 -12.12
CA ARG A 63 10.71 5.74 -13.00
C ARG A 63 10.84 7.26 -13.14
N PHE A 64 11.90 7.86 -12.61
CA PHE A 64 12.14 9.29 -12.73
C PHE A 64 12.54 9.66 -14.15
N GLY A 65 11.80 10.59 -14.76
CA GLY A 65 12.00 10.99 -16.15
C GLY A 65 11.22 10.15 -17.16
N GLU A 66 10.54 9.09 -16.72
CA GLU A 66 9.68 8.27 -17.59
C GLU A 66 8.49 9.11 -18.07
N ARG A 67 8.38 9.31 -19.39
CA ARG A 67 7.28 10.04 -20.02
C ARG A 67 6.33 9.05 -20.64
N THR A 68 5.32 8.62 -19.88
CA THR A 68 4.19 7.90 -20.48
C THR A 68 3.17 8.90 -21.03
N GLY A 69 2.47 8.53 -22.12
CA GLY A 69 1.55 9.43 -22.82
C GLY A 69 0.53 10.04 -21.86
N ASN A 70 0.46 11.37 -21.83
CA ASN A 70 -0.49 12.08 -20.97
C ASN A 70 -1.91 11.86 -21.48
N HIS A 71 -2.69 11.05 -20.77
CA HIS A 71 -4.13 11.21 -20.81
C HIS A 71 -4.48 12.50 -20.05
N HIS A 72 -4.87 13.53 -20.80
CA HIS A 72 -5.28 14.81 -20.25
C HIS A 72 -6.68 14.70 -19.64
N VAL A 73 -6.78 14.22 -18.40
CA VAL A 73 -7.95 14.51 -17.56
C VAL A 73 -7.74 15.90 -16.96
N SER A 74 -8.58 16.87 -17.34
CA SER A 74 -8.52 18.26 -16.87
C SER A 74 -9.09 18.38 -15.46
N LEU A 75 -8.32 17.93 -14.45
CA LEU A 75 -8.61 18.18 -13.05
C LEU A 75 -8.07 19.57 -12.65
N ASN A 76 -8.68 20.63 -13.19
CA ASN A 76 -8.32 22.03 -12.83
C ASN A 76 -9.21 22.60 -11.71
N SER A 77 -9.87 21.74 -10.95
CA SER A 77 -10.76 22.16 -9.87
C SER A 77 -10.08 21.92 -8.53
N TRP A 78 -10.42 22.70 -7.50
CA TRP A 78 -9.93 22.47 -6.13
C TRP A 78 -10.67 21.30 -5.46
N THR A 79 -11.73 20.79 -6.09
CA THR A 79 -12.55 19.67 -5.65
C THR A 79 -11.77 18.39 -5.27
N PRO A 80 -10.78 17.89 -6.04
CA PRO A 80 -10.03 16.69 -5.65
C PRO A 80 -9.14 16.90 -4.40
N ILE A 81 -8.69 18.14 -4.13
CA ILE A 81 -7.90 18.47 -2.93
C ILE A 81 -8.81 18.51 -1.70
N VAL A 82 -9.99 19.15 -1.85
CA VAL A 82 -11.01 19.19 -0.80
C VAL A 82 -11.49 17.77 -0.49
N LEU A 83 -11.77 16.96 -1.51
CA LEU A 83 -12.20 15.57 -1.35
C LEU A 83 -11.13 14.72 -0.65
N GLY A 84 -9.86 14.83 -1.05
CA GLY A 84 -8.76 14.13 -0.39
C GLY A 84 -8.62 14.52 1.09
N THR A 85 -8.69 15.81 1.39
CA THR A 85 -8.65 16.32 2.78
C THR A 85 -9.86 15.85 3.58
N PHE A 86 -11.05 15.86 2.97
CA PHE A 86 -12.29 15.41 3.57
C PHE A 86 -12.30 13.90 3.83
N LEU A 87 -11.58 13.09 3.05
CA LEU A 87 -11.39 11.66 3.33
C LEU A 87 -10.36 11.43 4.45
N PHE A 88 -9.30 12.23 4.47
CA PHE A 88 -8.21 12.11 5.43
C PHE A 88 -8.63 12.43 6.88
N LEU A 89 -9.34 13.53 7.12
CA LEU A 89 -9.74 13.98 8.46
C LEU A 89 -10.63 12.98 9.22
N PRO A 90 -11.76 12.48 8.66
CA PRO A 90 -12.61 11.53 9.36
C PRO A 90 -11.91 10.17 9.52
N ALA A 91 -11.09 9.75 8.55
CA ALA A 91 -10.28 8.54 8.71
C ALA A 91 -9.36 8.68 9.93
N ARG A 92 -8.75 9.85 10.13
CA ARG A 92 -7.92 10.14 11.30
C ARG A 92 -8.71 10.07 12.61
N MET A 93 -9.87 10.71 12.66
CA MET A 93 -10.74 10.72 13.85
C MET A 93 -11.24 9.32 14.21
N LEU A 94 -11.61 8.52 13.20
CA LEU A 94 -12.08 7.14 13.39
C LEU A 94 -10.97 6.18 13.80
N ALA A 95 -9.72 6.49 13.47
CA ALA A 95 -8.59 5.63 13.77
C ALA A 95 -7.98 5.88 15.17
N GLU A 96 -8.46 6.89 15.89
CA GLU A 96 -7.98 7.28 17.22
C GLU A 96 -8.44 6.32 18.34
N PRO A 97 -9.68 5.78 18.32
CA PRO A 97 -10.13 4.80 19.31
C PRO A 97 -9.40 3.45 19.24
N ASP A 98 -9.03 3.01 18.03
CA ASP A 98 -8.31 1.74 17.82
C ASP A 98 -7.17 1.90 16.80
N PRO A 99 -5.89 1.86 17.25
CA PRO A 99 -4.74 1.97 16.36
C PRO A 99 -4.55 0.77 15.43
N PHE A 100 -5.20 -0.37 15.70
CA PHE A 100 -5.20 -1.56 14.86
C PHE A 100 -6.42 -1.63 13.94
N TRP A 101 -7.24 -0.58 13.85
CA TRP A 101 -8.32 -0.60 12.90
C TRP A 101 -7.80 -0.43 11.46
N ARG A 102 -8.00 -1.48 10.65
CA ARG A 102 -7.45 -1.57 9.30
C ARG A 102 -8.13 -0.61 8.31
N ILE A 103 -9.45 -0.47 8.37
CA ILE A 103 -10.21 0.31 7.37
C ILE A 103 -9.81 1.80 7.37
N PRO A 104 -9.72 2.50 8.52
CA PRO A 104 -9.27 3.88 8.53
C PRO A 104 -7.86 4.07 7.99
N LEU A 105 -6.95 3.12 8.23
CA LEU A 105 -5.58 3.17 7.69
C LEU A 105 -5.55 3.08 6.16
N TRP A 106 -6.40 2.24 5.57
CA TRP A 106 -6.55 2.16 4.11
C TRP A 106 -7.08 3.46 3.52
N VAL A 107 -8.09 4.07 4.15
CA VAL A 107 -8.65 5.36 3.70
C VAL A 107 -7.61 6.48 3.83
N GLU A 108 -6.85 6.52 4.93
CA GLU A 108 -5.77 7.50 5.15
C GLU A 108 -4.69 7.37 4.06
N MET A 109 -4.22 6.16 3.78
CA MET A 109 -3.22 5.90 2.73
C MET A 109 -3.73 6.27 1.34
N ALA A 110 -4.95 5.87 0.98
CA ALA A 110 -5.53 6.21 -0.32
C ALA A 110 -5.66 7.73 -0.48
N ALA A 111 -6.08 8.44 0.56
CA ALA A 111 -6.18 9.90 0.55
C ALA A 111 -4.81 10.57 0.38
N ILE A 112 -3.78 10.13 1.12
CA ILE A 112 -2.43 10.69 1.00
C ILE A 112 -1.83 10.36 -0.38
N CYS A 113 -1.97 9.14 -0.89
CA CYS A 113 -1.53 8.78 -2.25
C CYS A 113 -2.20 9.64 -3.33
N TRP A 114 -3.51 9.90 -3.17
CA TRP A 114 -4.27 10.77 -4.07
C TRP A 114 -3.76 12.22 -4.03
N ILE A 115 -3.63 12.80 -2.82
CA ILE A 115 -3.12 14.17 -2.64
C ILE A 115 -1.69 14.31 -3.17
N THR A 116 -0.83 13.32 -2.92
CA THR A 116 0.55 13.31 -3.41
C THR A 116 0.59 13.23 -4.95
N GLY A 117 -0.27 12.41 -5.57
CA GLY A 117 -0.38 12.34 -7.03
C GLY A 117 -0.83 13.66 -7.67
N LEU A 118 -1.80 14.34 -7.06
CA LEU A 118 -2.21 15.69 -7.49
C LEU A 118 -1.06 16.68 -7.33
N PHE A 119 -0.35 16.64 -6.21
CA PHE A 119 0.79 17.52 -5.94
C PHE A 119 1.91 17.33 -6.98
N ILE A 120 2.25 16.08 -7.33
CA ILE A 120 3.21 15.75 -8.40
C ILE A 120 2.75 16.31 -9.75
N ARG A 121 1.45 16.19 -10.06
CA ARG A 121 0.86 16.71 -11.31
C ARG A 121 0.92 18.24 -11.39
N HIS A 122 0.62 18.94 -10.30
CA HIS A 122 0.68 20.40 -10.24
C HIS A 122 2.10 20.96 -10.32
N THR A 123 3.06 20.28 -9.70
CA THR A 123 4.46 20.69 -9.66
C THR A 123 5.24 20.35 -10.93
N LYS A 124 4.61 19.61 -11.86
CA LYS A 124 5.25 19.09 -13.08
C LYS A 124 6.54 18.32 -12.76
N LEU A 125 6.55 17.59 -11.63
CA LEU A 125 7.64 16.66 -11.34
C LEU A 125 7.78 15.66 -12.50
N ARG A 126 9.00 15.18 -12.74
CA ARG A 126 9.30 14.24 -13.84
C ARG A 126 8.81 12.80 -13.57
N ILE A 127 7.69 12.64 -12.88
CA ILE A 127 7.09 11.34 -12.58
C ILE A 127 5.76 11.30 -13.31
N SER A 128 5.58 10.31 -14.20
CA SER A 128 4.31 10.15 -14.89
C SER A 128 3.18 9.76 -13.92
N SER A 129 1.95 10.15 -14.25
CA SER A 129 0.76 9.75 -13.50
C SER A 129 0.61 8.23 -13.41
N GLN A 130 0.96 7.50 -14.48
CA GLN A 130 0.91 6.04 -14.49
C GLN A 130 1.95 5.44 -13.55
N SER A 131 3.18 5.95 -13.57
CA SER A 131 4.25 5.54 -12.66
C SER A 131 3.82 5.77 -11.21
N TRP A 132 3.21 6.92 -10.90
CA TRP A 132 2.68 7.19 -9.56
C TRP A 132 1.57 6.22 -9.14
N SER A 133 0.66 5.84 -10.04
CA SER A 133 -0.38 4.84 -9.75
C SER A 133 0.23 3.48 -9.41
N VAL A 134 1.25 3.03 -10.15
CA VAL A 134 1.97 1.78 -9.84
C VAL A 134 2.67 1.86 -8.49
N ILE A 135 3.35 2.98 -8.20
CA ILE A 135 4.00 3.21 -6.90
C ILE A 135 2.97 3.24 -5.76
N SER A 136 1.82 3.87 -5.97
CA SER A 136 0.73 3.93 -4.98
C SER A 136 0.15 2.54 -4.69
N LEU A 137 -0.03 1.71 -5.73
CA LEU A 137 -0.47 0.32 -5.56
C LEU A 137 0.55 -0.50 -4.79
N TYR A 138 1.84 -0.30 -5.06
CA TYR A 138 2.90 -0.95 -4.29
C TYR A 138 2.90 -0.49 -2.82
N LEU A 139 2.71 0.80 -2.55
CA LEU A 139 2.63 1.33 -1.18
C LEU A 139 1.47 0.72 -0.38
N LEU A 140 0.34 0.40 -1.02
CA LEU A 140 -0.80 -0.26 -0.36
C LEU A 140 -0.46 -1.67 0.17
N THR A 141 0.57 -2.34 -0.36
CA THR A 141 0.98 -3.66 0.16
C THR A 141 1.59 -3.59 1.56
N ALA A 142 2.08 -2.40 1.96
CA ALA A 142 2.60 -2.18 3.31
C ALA A 142 1.51 -2.23 4.40
N LEU A 143 0.24 -2.12 4.02
CA LEU A 143 -0.89 -2.11 4.95
C LEU A 143 -1.43 -3.50 5.25
N PRO A 144 -1.95 -3.71 6.47
CA PRO A 144 -2.69 -4.92 6.78
C PRO A 144 -3.95 -5.00 5.93
N TRP A 145 -4.15 -6.11 5.22
CA TRP A 145 -5.32 -6.31 4.39
C TRP A 145 -6.59 -6.29 5.25
N PRO A 146 -7.76 -5.86 4.74
CA PRO A 146 -9.01 -5.98 5.48
C PRO A 146 -9.23 -7.43 5.93
N ALA A 147 -9.65 -7.63 7.18
CA ALA A 147 -9.66 -8.96 7.82
C ALA A 147 -10.35 -10.05 6.99
N GLY A 148 -11.52 -9.75 6.42
CA GLY A 148 -12.24 -10.70 5.56
C GLY A 148 -11.42 -11.14 4.34
N MET A 149 -10.75 -10.20 3.65
CA MET A 149 -9.94 -10.53 2.48
C MET A 149 -8.71 -11.37 2.85
N GLU A 150 -8.04 -11.01 3.95
CA GLU A 150 -6.89 -11.77 4.45
C GLU A 150 -7.30 -13.22 4.78
N THR A 151 -8.39 -13.40 5.53
CA THR A 151 -8.86 -14.73 5.92
C THR A 151 -9.28 -15.58 4.73
N THR A 152 -9.96 -14.98 3.74
CA THR A 152 -10.37 -15.70 2.52
C THR A 152 -9.15 -16.15 1.73
N VAL A 153 -8.19 -15.25 1.46
CA VAL A 153 -6.99 -15.60 0.68
C VAL A 153 -6.16 -16.67 1.39
N VAL A 154 -5.96 -16.55 2.70
CA VAL A 154 -5.22 -17.56 3.48
C VAL A 154 -5.93 -18.90 3.43
N TYR A 155 -7.26 -18.92 3.59
CA TYR A 155 -8.04 -20.15 3.54
C TYR A 155 -7.93 -20.84 2.18
N GLU A 156 -8.21 -20.12 1.08
CA GLU A 156 -8.17 -20.66 -0.29
C GLU A 156 -6.78 -21.20 -0.65
N LEU A 157 -5.72 -20.42 -0.37
CA LEU A 157 -4.35 -20.86 -0.61
C LEU A 157 -4.00 -22.11 0.20
N THR A 158 -4.45 -22.18 1.45
CA THR A 158 -4.23 -23.36 2.29
C THR A 158 -4.92 -24.58 1.71
N GLN A 159 -6.17 -24.45 1.24
CA GLN A 159 -6.89 -25.56 0.60
C GLN A 159 -6.17 -26.07 -0.64
N ILE A 160 -5.76 -25.18 -1.55
CA ILE A 160 -5.07 -25.54 -2.80
C ILE A 160 -3.72 -26.22 -2.52
N VAL A 161 -2.90 -25.66 -1.63
CA VAL A 161 -1.58 -26.24 -1.31
C VAL A 161 -1.76 -27.60 -0.65
N SER A 162 -2.75 -27.74 0.23
CA SER A 162 -3.01 -28.99 0.95
C SER A 162 -3.55 -30.08 0.02
N SER A 163 -4.43 -29.74 -0.92
CA SER A 163 -4.94 -30.69 -1.92
C SER A 163 -3.82 -31.17 -2.84
N LEU A 164 -2.99 -30.25 -3.36
CA LEU A 164 -1.85 -30.61 -4.20
C LEU A 164 -0.83 -31.47 -3.44
N THR A 165 -0.61 -31.20 -2.16
CA THR A 165 0.27 -31.99 -1.31
C THR A 165 -0.28 -33.40 -1.11
N ALA A 166 -1.57 -33.54 -0.81
CA ALA A 166 -2.22 -34.85 -0.66
C ALA A 166 -2.19 -35.66 -1.97
N GLU A 167 -2.47 -35.03 -3.12
CA GLU A 167 -2.33 -35.67 -4.44
C GLU A 167 -0.90 -36.11 -4.71
N SER A 168 0.10 -35.28 -4.36
CA SER A 168 1.51 -35.62 -4.51
C SER A 168 1.92 -36.82 -3.64
N LEU A 169 1.44 -36.89 -2.40
CA LEU A 169 1.67 -38.03 -1.50
C LEU A 169 1.01 -39.31 -2.02
N LEU A 170 -0.22 -39.23 -2.55
CA LEU A 170 -0.91 -40.34 -3.18
C LEU A 170 -0.14 -40.85 -4.41
N LEU A 171 0.39 -39.94 -5.24
CA LEU A 171 1.24 -40.30 -6.39
C LEU A 171 2.54 -41.00 -5.96
N LEU A 172 3.08 -40.67 -4.79
CA LEU A 172 4.27 -41.31 -4.22
C LEU A 172 3.96 -42.64 -3.51
N GLY A 173 2.70 -43.08 -3.49
CA GLY A 173 2.27 -44.36 -2.92
C GLY A 173 1.90 -44.31 -1.44
N PHE A 174 1.85 -43.12 -0.82
CA PHE A 174 1.42 -42.95 0.56
C PHE A 174 -0.09 -42.64 0.62
N PRO A 175 -0.89 -43.38 1.41
CA PRO A 175 -2.30 -43.08 1.58
C PRO A 175 -2.46 -41.77 2.38
N ALA A 176 -2.72 -40.68 1.66
CA ALA A 176 -2.94 -39.36 2.24
C ALA A 176 -4.39 -38.91 2.05
N VAL A 177 -5.08 -38.58 3.13
CA VAL A 177 -6.46 -38.04 3.10
C VAL A 177 -6.49 -36.67 3.76
N LEU A 178 -7.08 -35.71 3.07
CA LEU A 178 -7.27 -34.35 3.56
C LEU A 178 -8.51 -34.30 4.45
N SER A 179 -8.32 -34.03 5.74
CA SER A 179 -9.41 -33.91 6.71
C SER A 179 -9.27 -32.61 7.49
N GLN A 180 -10.17 -31.65 7.23
CA GLN A 180 -10.33 -30.40 8.00
C GLN A 180 -9.02 -29.64 8.29
N GLY A 181 -8.15 -29.47 7.28
CA GLY A 181 -6.90 -28.72 7.45
C GLY A 181 -5.77 -29.52 8.12
N ALA A 182 -5.86 -30.85 8.14
CA ALA A 182 -4.75 -31.75 8.40
C ALA A 182 -4.64 -32.79 7.28
N ILE A 183 -3.42 -33.26 7.03
CA ILE A 183 -3.17 -34.38 6.12
C ILE A 183 -2.92 -35.59 7.00
N LEU A 184 -3.77 -36.61 6.86
CA LEU A 184 -3.61 -37.88 7.57
C LEU A 184 -2.79 -38.81 6.69
N VAL A 185 -1.62 -39.23 7.17
CA VAL A 185 -0.69 -40.12 6.47
C VAL A 185 -0.45 -41.34 7.35
N ASP A 186 -0.88 -42.51 6.89
CA ASP A 186 -0.63 -43.79 7.58
C ASP A 186 -0.96 -43.76 9.09
N GLU A 187 -2.16 -43.25 9.41
CA GLU A 187 -2.71 -43.03 10.77
C GLU A 187 -2.09 -41.88 11.59
N GLU A 188 -1.04 -41.22 11.10
CA GLU A 188 -0.45 -40.05 11.74
C GLU A 188 -1.05 -38.74 11.22
N MET A 189 -1.49 -37.87 12.14
CA MET A 189 -2.06 -36.56 11.80
C MET A 189 -0.97 -35.51 11.67
N VAL A 190 -0.64 -35.15 10.43
CA VAL A 190 0.20 -33.98 10.14
C VAL A 190 -0.70 -32.75 10.11
N LYS A 191 -0.73 -32.00 11.22
CA LYS A 191 -1.44 -30.73 11.29
C LYS A 191 -0.75 -29.70 10.39
N ILE A 192 -1.52 -29.13 9.47
CA ILE A 192 -1.05 -27.98 8.70
C ILE A 192 -1.02 -26.81 9.67
N ASN A 193 0.19 -26.42 10.10
CA ASN A 193 0.34 -25.17 10.80
C ASN A 193 -0.15 -24.08 9.84
N GLN A 194 -1.14 -23.29 10.29
CA GLN A 194 -1.80 -22.22 9.52
C GLN A 194 -0.78 -21.53 8.60
N ALA A 195 -1.15 -21.25 7.35
CA ALA A 195 -0.26 -20.79 6.27
C ALA A 195 0.40 -19.42 6.55
N CYS A 196 1.26 -19.37 7.55
CA CYS A 196 2.02 -18.20 7.99
C CYS A 196 3.07 -17.78 6.95
N SER A 197 3.39 -18.67 6.00
CA SER A 197 4.29 -18.41 4.88
C SER A 197 3.57 -17.93 3.62
N GLY A 198 2.31 -18.33 3.41
CA GLY A 198 1.62 -18.13 2.13
C GLY A 198 1.46 -16.65 1.78
N ILE A 199 1.03 -15.84 2.74
CA ILE A 199 0.85 -14.40 2.52
C ILE A 199 2.18 -13.68 2.29
N ARG A 200 3.27 -14.11 2.94
CA ARG A 200 4.62 -13.53 2.70
C ARG A 200 5.13 -13.87 1.31
N SER A 201 4.93 -15.11 0.84
CA SER A 201 5.28 -15.50 -0.54
C SER A 201 4.45 -14.73 -1.57
N LEU A 202 3.16 -14.51 -1.33
CA LEU A 202 2.31 -13.68 -2.18
C LEU A 202 2.83 -12.24 -2.28
N GLN A 203 3.21 -11.63 -1.17
CA GLN A 203 3.77 -10.27 -1.16
C GLN A 203 5.12 -10.18 -1.90
N ASN A 204 5.94 -11.22 -1.82
CA ASN A 204 7.17 -11.30 -2.62
C ASN A 204 6.87 -11.39 -4.12
N LEU A 205 5.86 -12.16 -4.53
CA LEU A 205 5.44 -12.25 -5.94
C LEU A 205 4.90 -10.91 -6.45
N ILE A 206 4.12 -10.19 -5.65
CA ILE A 206 3.64 -8.84 -6.00
C ILE A 206 4.83 -7.88 -6.16
N SER A 207 5.80 -7.93 -5.24
CA SER A 207 7.01 -7.11 -5.34
C SER A 207 7.80 -7.44 -6.60
N LEU A 208 7.97 -8.72 -6.93
CA LEU A 208 8.65 -9.17 -8.14
C LEU A 208 7.92 -8.74 -9.42
N ALA A 209 6.59 -8.74 -9.43
CA ALA A 209 5.80 -8.36 -10.60
C ALA A 209 5.83 -6.85 -10.91
N ILE A 210 6.11 -6.01 -9.91
CA ILE A 210 6.08 -4.54 -10.03
C ILE A 210 7.45 -3.96 -10.42
N PHE A 211 8.53 -4.60 -9.98
CA PHE A 211 9.92 -4.21 -10.25
C PHE A 211 10.41 -4.73 -11.59
#